data_AF-A0A2G9TDX9-F1
#
_entry.id   AF-A0A2G9TDX9-F1
#
_cell.length_a   1.000
_cell.length_b   1.000
_cell.length_c   1.000
_cell.angle_alpha   90.00
_cell.angle_beta   90.00
_cell.angle_gamma   90.00
#
_symmetry.space_group_name_H-M   'P 1'
#
loop_
_entity.id
_entity.type
_entity.pdbx_description
1 polymer ?
#
loop_
_entity_poly.entity_id
_entity_poly.type
_entity_poly.pdbx_seq_one_letter_code
_entity_poly.pdbx_strand_id
1 'polypeptide(L)'
;IAPEFAQELTACQVMEGQLAKFECKVKAGPHPVIKWFKDGEELKPGDGIHIESLPDGTNRLTIDKTKIADQGNYRVEATNPAGSMSSKAPLAVQAPETLKIKRPLQDLTVERGTKILLSVEVEGRPKTVKWYKGSEQVTTTR
;
A
#
# COMPACT_ATOMS: atom_id res chain seq x y z
N ILE A 1 -6.20 -28.41 -23.79
CA ILE A 1 -7.04 -27.79 -22.75
C ILE A 1 -6.69 -26.30 -22.70
N ALA A 2 -7.63 -25.43 -23.02
CA ALA A 2 -7.44 -23.99 -22.91
C ALA A 2 -7.19 -23.60 -21.44
N PRO A 3 -6.45 -22.50 -21.16
CA PRO A 3 -6.19 -22.10 -19.79
C PRO A 3 -7.48 -21.76 -19.04
N GLU A 4 -7.57 -22.17 -17.78
CA GLU A 4 -8.66 -21.85 -16.85
C GLU A 4 -8.10 -21.45 -15.47
N PHE A 5 -8.65 -20.41 -14.84
CA PHE A 5 -8.29 -20.05 -13.47
C PHE A 5 -9.01 -20.97 -12.50
N ALA A 6 -8.24 -21.84 -11.83
CA ALA A 6 -8.72 -22.54 -10.65
C ALA A 6 -8.80 -21.60 -9.43
N GLN A 7 -8.02 -20.52 -9.43
CA GLN A 7 -8.09 -19.44 -8.48
C GLN A 7 -7.73 -18.13 -9.17
N GLU A 8 -8.63 -17.16 -9.10
CA GLU A 8 -8.46 -15.81 -9.64
C GLU A 8 -7.68 -14.90 -8.71
N LEU A 9 -7.24 -13.74 -9.23
CA LEU A 9 -6.61 -12.70 -8.42
C LEU A 9 -7.60 -12.09 -7.42
N THR A 10 -7.10 -11.71 -6.26
CA THR A 10 -7.86 -10.96 -5.25
C THR A 10 -7.24 -9.58 -5.03
N ALA A 11 -8.07 -8.61 -4.67
CA ALA A 11 -7.61 -7.27 -4.29
C ALA A 11 -6.56 -7.34 -3.17
N CYS A 12 -5.53 -6.51 -3.26
CA CYS A 12 -4.46 -6.41 -2.27
C CYS A 12 -4.44 -4.99 -1.68
N GLN A 13 -4.33 -4.88 -0.37
CA GLN A 13 -4.17 -3.59 0.32
C GLN A 13 -2.99 -3.71 1.30
N VAL A 14 -2.04 -2.80 1.18
CA VAL A 14 -0.82 -2.78 2.01
C VAL A 14 -0.47 -1.36 2.43
N MET A 15 0.32 -1.22 3.48
CA MET A 15 0.95 0.06 3.82
C MET A 15 2.17 0.30 2.93
N GLU A 16 2.47 1.56 2.62
CA GLU A 16 3.69 1.93 1.91
C GLU A 16 4.93 1.35 2.61
N GLY A 17 5.83 0.79 1.82
CA GLY A 17 7.04 0.10 2.27
C GLY A 17 6.83 -1.38 2.62
N GLN A 18 5.58 -1.87 2.67
CA GLN A 18 5.29 -3.29 2.85
C GLN A 18 5.30 -4.06 1.54
N LEU A 19 5.40 -5.39 1.66
CA LEU A 19 5.34 -6.32 0.56
C LEU A 19 3.90 -6.54 0.11
N ALA A 20 3.64 -6.38 -1.19
CA ALA A 20 2.39 -6.78 -1.83
C ALA A 20 2.58 -8.09 -2.60
N LYS A 21 1.55 -8.96 -2.57
CA LYS A 21 1.57 -10.25 -3.25
C LYS A 21 0.26 -10.51 -3.95
N PHE A 22 0.35 -10.82 -5.23
CA PHE A 22 -0.73 -11.35 -6.06
C PHE A 22 -0.46 -12.81 -6.39
N GLU A 23 -1.50 -13.64 -6.35
CA GLU A 23 -1.40 -15.07 -6.63
C GLU A 23 -2.65 -15.55 -7.35
N CYS A 24 -2.47 -16.37 -8.37
CA CYS A 24 -3.55 -17.07 -9.07
C CYS A 24 -3.11 -18.50 -9.37
N LYS A 25 -4.08 -19.39 -9.63
CA LYS A 25 -3.81 -20.77 -10.02
C LYS A 25 -4.43 -21.06 -11.37
N VAL A 26 -3.62 -21.50 -12.32
CA VAL A 26 -4.04 -21.78 -13.70
C VAL A 26 -3.94 -23.27 -13.99
N LYS A 27 -5.02 -23.85 -14.52
CA LYS A 27 -5.05 -25.18 -15.09
C LYS A 27 -4.99 -25.05 -16.61
N ALA A 28 -4.02 -25.68 -17.25
CA ALA A 28 -3.87 -25.63 -18.70
C ALA A 28 -3.06 -26.84 -19.19
N GLY A 29 -3.25 -27.20 -20.46
CA GLY A 29 -2.44 -28.21 -21.13
C GLY A 29 -2.43 -27.96 -22.63
N PRO A 30 -1.30 -27.56 -23.25
CA PRO A 30 0.06 -27.41 -22.69
C PRO A 30 0.22 -26.29 -21.63
N HIS A 31 1.38 -26.26 -20.95
CA HIS A 31 1.76 -25.19 -20.02
C HIS A 31 1.62 -23.81 -20.70
N PRO A 32 0.95 -22.85 -20.06
CA PRO A 32 0.69 -21.56 -20.66
C PRO A 32 1.87 -20.61 -20.45
N VAL A 33 2.02 -19.67 -21.38
CA VAL A 33 2.85 -18.48 -21.18
C VAL A 33 2.09 -17.53 -20.26
N ILE A 34 2.75 -17.07 -19.19
CA ILE A 34 2.17 -16.17 -18.19
C ILE A 34 2.78 -14.78 -18.34
N LYS A 35 1.93 -13.77 -18.40
CA LYS A 35 2.32 -12.36 -18.42
C LYS A 35 1.58 -11.56 -17.35
N TRP A 36 2.28 -10.61 -16.75
CA TRP A 36 1.72 -9.71 -15.75
C TRP A 36 1.70 -8.29 -16.27
N PHE A 37 0.69 -7.53 -15.88
CA PHE A 37 0.50 -6.15 -16.32
C PHE A 37 0.09 -5.28 -15.14
N LYS A 38 0.49 -4.01 -15.17
CA LYS A 38 -0.03 -2.95 -14.31
C LYS A 38 -0.61 -1.85 -15.18
N ASP A 39 -1.89 -1.55 -15.00
CA ASP A 39 -2.61 -0.51 -15.75
C ASP A 39 -2.44 -0.58 -17.27
N GLY A 40 -2.25 -1.79 -17.79
CA GLY A 40 -2.10 -2.08 -19.22
C GLY A 40 -0.65 -2.27 -19.69
N GLU A 41 0.35 -1.88 -18.89
CA GLU A 41 1.76 -2.05 -19.23
C GLU A 41 2.31 -3.38 -18.72
N GLU A 42 3.03 -4.12 -19.58
CA GLU A 42 3.61 -5.42 -19.23
C GLU A 42 4.75 -5.26 -18.21
N LEU A 43 4.64 -5.96 -17.09
CA LEU A 43 5.64 -5.99 -16.04
C LEU A 43 6.75 -6.97 -16.39
N LYS A 44 7.98 -6.60 -16.03
CA LYS A 44 9.16 -7.46 -16.13
C LYS A 44 9.77 -7.63 -14.73
N PRO A 45 10.40 -8.78 -14.44
CA PRO A 45 11.17 -8.94 -13.21
C PRO A 45 12.28 -7.88 -13.11
N GLY A 46 12.50 -7.33 -11.92
CA GLY A 46 13.47 -6.26 -11.68
C GLY A 46 12.91 -5.18 -10.75
N ASP A 47 13.77 -4.33 -10.20
CA ASP A 47 13.40 -3.18 -9.34
C ASP A 47 12.40 -3.50 -8.21
N GLY A 48 12.57 -4.66 -7.56
CA GLY A 48 11.71 -5.12 -6.47
C GLY A 48 10.42 -5.83 -6.92
N ILE A 49 10.27 -6.09 -8.21
CA ILE A 49 9.24 -6.94 -8.81
C ILE A 49 9.79 -8.35 -9.02
N HIS A 50 9.11 -9.34 -8.43
CA HIS A 50 9.42 -10.76 -8.56
C HIS A 50 8.21 -11.50 -9.16
N ILE A 51 8.45 -12.31 -10.20
CA ILE A 51 7.41 -13.12 -10.85
C ILE A 51 7.84 -14.58 -10.80
N GLU A 52 6.94 -15.44 -10.31
CA GLU A 52 7.17 -16.88 -10.14
C GLU A 52 6.03 -17.69 -10.75
N SER A 53 6.37 -18.80 -11.40
CA SER A 53 5.44 -19.81 -11.90
C SER A 53 5.83 -21.17 -11.34
N LEU A 54 4.97 -21.77 -10.53
CA LEU A 54 5.19 -23.04 -9.86
C LEU A 54 4.63 -24.22 -10.69
N PRO A 55 5.20 -25.44 -10.56
CA PRO A 55 4.75 -26.60 -11.32
C PRO A 55 3.29 -27.01 -11.08
N ASP A 56 2.71 -26.62 -9.94
CA ASP A 56 1.32 -26.93 -9.58
C ASP A 56 0.31 -25.97 -10.23
N GLY A 57 0.76 -25.05 -11.10
CA GLY A 57 -0.06 -24.06 -11.79
C GLY A 57 -0.20 -22.74 -11.02
N THR A 58 0.41 -22.61 -9.84
CA THR A 58 0.40 -21.35 -9.09
C THR A 58 1.33 -20.33 -9.74
N ASN A 59 0.83 -19.11 -9.96
CA ASN A 59 1.60 -18.00 -10.48
C ASN A 59 1.52 -16.84 -9.50
N ARG A 60 2.67 -16.23 -9.21
CA ARG A 60 2.82 -15.22 -8.19
C ARG A 60 3.55 -13.99 -8.72
N LEU A 61 3.07 -12.82 -8.31
CA LEU A 61 3.73 -11.54 -8.46
C LEU A 61 3.93 -10.94 -7.07
N THR A 62 5.17 -10.58 -6.74
CA THR A 62 5.55 -9.97 -5.46
C THR A 62 6.21 -8.61 -5.71
N ILE A 63 5.85 -7.63 -4.89
CA ILE A 63 6.43 -6.28 -4.89
C ILE A 63 6.94 -6.01 -3.47
N ASP A 64 8.26 -5.89 -3.28
CA ASP A 64 8.88 -5.95 -1.93
C ASP A 64 8.60 -4.72 -1.04
N LYS A 65 8.78 -3.52 -1.60
CA LYS A 65 8.68 -2.24 -0.87
C LYS A 65 7.76 -1.32 -1.65
N THR A 66 6.46 -1.54 -1.50
CA THR A 66 5.45 -0.79 -2.24
C THR A 66 5.57 0.72 -2.01
N LYS A 67 5.40 1.49 -3.07
CA LYS A 67 5.29 2.95 -3.09
C LYS A 67 3.87 3.33 -3.45
N ILE A 68 3.46 4.57 -3.16
CA ILE A 68 2.17 5.09 -3.65
C ILE A 68 2.04 4.95 -5.18
N ALA A 69 3.14 5.10 -5.90
CA ALA A 69 3.17 4.93 -7.35
C ALA A 69 2.87 3.48 -7.80
N ASP A 70 3.00 2.46 -6.94
CA ASP A 70 2.73 1.06 -7.28
C ASP A 70 1.24 0.71 -7.23
N GLN A 71 0.41 1.56 -6.61
CA GLN A 71 -1.04 1.46 -6.69
C GLN A 71 -1.49 1.42 -8.16
N GLY A 72 -2.51 0.59 -8.43
CA GLY A 72 -3.01 0.40 -9.78
C GLY A 72 -3.77 -0.91 -9.92
N ASN A 73 -4.16 -1.23 -11.14
CA ASN A 73 -4.78 -2.50 -11.44
C ASN A 73 -3.78 -3.49 -12.03
N TYR A 74 -3.63 -4.61 -11.35
CA TYR A 74 -2.79 -5.70 -11.79
C TYR A 74 -3.60 -6.72 -12.56
N ARG A 75 -3.06 -7.22 -13.67
CA ARG A 75 -3.69 -8.24 -14.51
C ARG A 75 -2.68 -9.32 -14.82
N VAL A 76 -3.11 -10.57 -14.72
CA VAL A 76 -2.37 -11.74 -15.20
C VAL A 76 -3.05 -12.27 -16.45
N GLU A 77 -2.27 -12.66 -17.44
CA GLU A 77 -2.72 -13.27 -18.69
C GLU A 77 -2.03 -14.62 -18.87
N ALA A 78 -2.82 -15.65 -19.17
CA ALA A 78 -2.34 -17.00 -19.44
C ALA A 78 -2.75 -17.41 -20.85
N THR A 79 -1.76 -17.78 -21.68
CA THR A 79 -1.98 -18.10 -23.09
C THR A 79 -1.31 -19.42 -23.47
N ASN A 80 -2.05 -20.31 -24.14
CA ASN A 80 -1.50 -21.50 -24.80
C ASN A 80 -2.14 -21.65 -26.20
N PRO A 81 -1.74 -22.66 -27.01
CA PRO A 81 -2.31 -22.84 -28.36
C PRO A 81 -3.82 -23.09 -28.41
N ALA A 82 -4.45 -23.48 -27.30
CA ALA A 82 -5.88 -23.73 -27.22
C ALA A 82 -6.70 -22.50 -26.78
N GLY A 83 -6.05 -21.41 -26.34
CA GLY A 83 -6.73 -20.17 -25.97
C GLY A 83 -5.95 -19.29 -25.01
N SER A 84 -6.58 -18.18 -24.62
CA SER A 84 -6.07 -17.22 -23.64
C SER A 84 -7.14 -16.84 -22.63
N MET A 85 -6.69 -16.40 -21.45
CA MET A 85 -7.55 -15.83 -20.43
C MET A 85 -6.81 -14.80 -19.57
N SER A 86 -7.56 -13.98 -18.83
CA SER A 86 -6.97 -13.03 -17.90
C SER A 86 -7.81 -12.82 -16.65
N SER A 87 -7.15 -12.52 -15.53
CA SER A 87 -7.77 -12.12 -14.25
C SER A 87 -7.15 -10.81 -13.78
N LYS A 88 -7.91 -9.97 -13.08
CA LYS A 88 -7.53 -8.59 -12.71
C LYS A 88 -7.89 -8.30 -11.25
N ALA A 89 -7.00 -7.63 -10.52
CA ALA A 89 -7.24 -7.17 -9.17
C ALA A 89 -6.51 -5.84 -8.87
N PRO A 90 -7.09 -4.96 -8.03
CA PRO A 90 -6.44 -3.72 -7.64
C PRO A 90 -5.41 -3.94 -6.51
N LEU A 91 -4.34 -3.14 -6.55
CA LEU A 91 -3.46 -2.88 -5.41
C LEU A 91 -3.78 -1.50 -4.85
N ALA A 92 -4.11 -1.41 -3.56
CA ALA A 92 -4.19 -0.16 -2.83
C ALA A 92 -2.99 -0.02 -1.88
N VAL A 93 -2.28 1.12 -1.95
CA VAL A 93 -1.13 1.40 -1.08
C VAL A 93 -1.46 2.57 -0.18
N GLN A 94 -1.45 2.35 1.13
CA GLN A 94 -1.76 3.37 2.13
C GLN A 94 -0.48 3.97 2.71
N ALA A 95 -0.32 5.28 2.62
CA ALA A 95 0.76 5.96 3.32
C ALA A 95 0.57 5.83 4.85
N PRO A 96 1.64 5.68 5.63
CA PRO A 96 1.58 5.80 7.08
C PRO A 96 0.91 7.12 7.47
N GLU A 97 0.00 7.07 8.45
CA GLU A 97 -0.51 8.28 9.07
C GLU A 97 0.64 8.96 9.84
N THR A 98 1.32 9.90 9.20
CA THR A 98 2.35 10.70 9.87
C THR A 98 1.68 11.74 10.75
N LEU A 99 2.09 11.82 12.02
CA LEU A 99 1.75 12.95 12.88
C LEU A 99 2.34 14.23 12.29
N LYS A 100 1.47 15.17 11.93
CA LYS A 100 1.89 16.51 11.48
C LYS A 100 1.18 17.58 12.30
N ILE A 101 1.89 18.66 12.58
CA ILE A 101 1.30 19.86 13.16
C ILE A 101 0.71 20.67 12.01
N LYS A 102 -0.63 20.62 11.89
CA LYS A 102 -1.39 21.36 10.88
C LYS A 102 -1.51 22.84 11.23
N ARG A 103 -1.71 23.16 12.51
CA ARG A 103 -1.62 24.54 13.03
C ARG A 103 -0.59 24.59 14.14
N PRO A 104 0.55 25.28 13.92
CA PRO A 104 1.57 25.42 14.95
C PRO A 104 1.08 26.31 16.08
N LEU A 105 1.78 26.21 17.21
CA LEU A 105 1.59 27.11 18.33
C LEU A 105 1.92 28.53 17.86
N GLN A 106 1.06 29.48 18.19
CA GLN A 106 1.29 30.89 17.88
C GLN A 106 1.78 31.63 19.11
N ASP A 107 2.66 32.61 18.89
CA ASP A 107 3.09 33.51 19.93
C ASP A 107 1.92 34.40 20.38
N LEU A 108 1.81 34.59 21.69
CA LEU A 108 0.73 35.36 22.30
C LEU A 108 1.31 36.36 23.29
N THR A 109 0.99 37.64 23.10
CA THR A 109 1.28 38.72 24.05
C THR A 109 0.00 39.08 24.78
N VAL A 110 0.00 39.02 26.12
CA VAL A 110 -1.18 39.29 26.95
C VAL A 110 -0.83 40.15 28.16
N GLU A 111 -1.85 40.81 28.71
CA GLU A 111 -1.73 41.55 29.96
C GLU A 111 -1.62 40.61 31.17
N ARG A 112 -0.95 41.09 32.23
CA ARG A 112 -0.77 40.33 33.46
C ARG A 112 -2.13 39.96 34.07
N GLY A 113 -2.29 38.69 34.45
CA GLY A 113 -3.52 38.16 35.04
C GLY A 113 -4.53 37.64 34.02
N THR A 114 -4.27 37.83 32.71
CA THR A 114 -5.11 37.28 31.64
C THR A 114 -4.98 35.76 31.59
N LYS A 115 -6.13 35.07 31.58
CA LYS A 115 -6.17 33.64 31.27
C LYS A 115 -6.00 33.44 29.77
N ILE A 116 -5.11 32.53 29.38
CA ILE A 116 -4.82 32.24 27.98
C ILE A 116 -5.19 30.80 27.63
N LEU A 117 -5.42 30.57 26.34
CA LEU A 117 -5.57 29.25 25.75
C LEU A 117 -4.50 29.06 24.68
N LEU A 118 -3.60 28.12 24.91
CA LEU A 118 -2.65 27.67 23.89
C LEU A 118 -3.27 26.49 23.14
N SER A 119 -3.21 26.53 21.80
CA SER A 119 -3.78 25.50 20.96
C SER A 119 -2.86 25.15 19.81
N VAL A 120 -2.88 23.87 19.42
CA VAL A 120 -2.24 23.33 18.22
C VAL A 120 -3.23 22.41 17.53
N GLU A 121 -3.23 22.38 16.20
CA GLU A 121 -4.02 21.41 15.43
C GLU A 121 -3.06 20.33 14.92
N VAL A 122 -3.32 19.07 15.25
CA VAL A 122 -2.53 17.92 14.78
C VAL A 122 -3.37 16.98 13.92
N GLU A 123 -2.76 16.49 12.84
CA GLU A 123 -3.30 15.49 11.91
C GLU A 123 -2.52 14.16 12.01
N GLY A 124 -3.17 13.06 11.63
CA GLY A 124 -2.66 11.69 11.79
C GLY A 124 -3.04 11.03 13.13
N ARG A 125 -2.68 9.76 13.29
CA ARG A 125 -2.92 8.93 14.49
C ARG A 125 -1.63 8.20 14.89
N PRO A 126 -1.40 7.96 16.20
CA PRO A 126 -2.21 8.40 17.34
C PRO A 126 -1.96 9.87 17.71
N LYS A 127 -3.01 10.61 18.09
CA LYS A 127 -2.91 12.03 18.49
C LYS A 127 -2.45 12.17 19.94
N THR A 128 -1.15 12.05 20.20
CA THR A 128 -0.59 12.37 21.52
C THR A 128 0.05 13.76 21.48
N VAL A 129 -0.45 14.69 22.28
CA VAL A 129 0.11 16.05 22.42
C VAL A 129 0.71 16.20 23.81
N LYS A 130 1.95 16.69 23.87
CA LYS A 130 2.63 17.06 25.12
C LYS A 130 2.95 18.55 25.08
N TRP A 131 2.73 19.24 26.20
CA TRP A 131 3.03 20.65 26.36
C TRP A 131 4.29 20.82 27.20
N TYR A 132 5.12 21.80 26.83
CA TYR A 132 6.36 22.13 27.54
C TYR A 132 6.43 23.63 27.77
N LYS A 133 6.93 24.04 28.95
CA LYS A 133 7.29 25.42 29.25
C LYS A 133 8.80 25.44 29.52
N GLY A 134 9.56 26.02 28.60
CA GLY A 134 11.02 25.83 28.61
C GLY A 134 11.35 24.35 28.39
N SER A 135 12.12 23.75 29.28
CA SER A 135 12.47 22.32 29.26
C SER A 135 11.52 21.42 30.05
N GLU A 136 10.61 21.98 30.85
CA GLU A 136 9.74 21.22 31.74
C GLU A 136 8.42 20.86 31.06
N GLN A 137 8.01 19.60 31.18
CA GLN A 137 6.71 19.15 30.67
C GLN A 137 5.61 19.69 31.57
N VAL A 138 4.65 20.40 30.96
CA VAL A 138 3.43 20.82 31.64
C VAL A 138 2.52 19.61 31.76
N THR A 139 2.28 19.17 32.98
CA THR A 139 1.28 18.15 33.31
C THR A 139 0.02 18.85 33.80
N THR A 140 -1.15 18.29 33.47
CA THR A 140 -2.40 18.73 34.10
C THR A 140 -2.35 18.33 35.57
N THR A 141 -2.17 19.30 36.44
CA THR A 141 -2.47 19.13 37.86
C THR A 141 -3.99 19.14 38.02
N ARG A 142 -4.55 18.10 38.65
CA ARG A 142 -5.97 18.09 39.05
C ARG A 142 -6.26 19.18 40.07
#